data_AF-A0A661EZQ9-F1
#
_entry.id   AF-A0A661EZQ9-F1
#
_cell.length_a   1.000
_cell.length_b   1.000
_cell.length_c   1.000
_cell.angle_alpha   90.00
_cell.angle_beta   90.00
_cell.angle_gamma   90.00
#
_symmetry.space_group_name_H-M   'P 1'
#
loop_
_entity.id
_entity.type
_entity.pdbx_description
1 polymer ?
#
loop_
_entity_poly.entity_id
_entity_poly.type
_entity_poly.pdbx_seq_one_letter_code
_entity_poly.pdbx_strand_id
1 'polypeptide(L)'
;MDNEQTLEKHRQLVNEFVALANKMKDEGHDIKLVSAAMMAGSAIYATYTTSGNEGYLHTSGINKVADIYKKHLAYVQDTKKAELGIKQQK
;
A
#
# COMPACT_ATOMS: atom_id res chain seq x y z
N MET A 1 -14.41 17.40 -7.18
CA MET A 1 -13.25 16.75 -7.84
C MET A 1 -13.79 15.55 -8.58
N ASP A 2 -13.57 15.48 -9.89
CA ASP A 2 -14.01 14.32 -10.67
C ASP A 2 -13.33 13.04 -10.16
N ASN A 3 -14.12 11.98 -10.06
CA ASN A 3 -13.69 10.68 -9.51
C ASN A 3 -12.50 10.11 -10.30
N GLU A 4 -12.48 10.32 -11.63
CA GLU A 4 -11.43 9.87 -12.53
C GLU A 4 -10.09 10.59 -12.31
N GLN A 5 -10.11 11.91 -12.08
CA GLN A 5 -8.91 12.68 -11.74
C GLN A 5 -8.31 12.26 -10.39
N THR A 6 -9.16 11.86 -9.45
CA THR A 6 -8.73 11.36 -8.13
C THR A 6 -8.06 9.99 -8.26
N LEU A 7 -8.61 9.11 -9.10
CA LEU A 7 -8.07 7.77 -9.35
C LEU A 7 -6.70 7.83 -10.05
N GLU A 8 -6.54 8.71 -11.06
CA GLU A 8 -5.26 8.83 -11.77
C GLU A 8 -4.17 9.42 -10.87
N LYS A 9 -4.50 10.44 -10.05
CA LYS A 9 -3.56 10.96 -9.04
C LYS A 9 -3.16 9.89 -8.03
N HIS A 10 -4.11 9.09 -7.56
CA HIS A 10 -3.81 7.96 -6.68
C HIS A 10 -2.85 6.97 -7.36
N ARG A 11 -3.07 6.62 -8.63
CA ARG A 11 -2.18 5.73 -9.39
C ARG A 11 -0.77 6.29 -9.54
N GLN A 12 -0.65 7.59 -9.81
CA GLN A 12 0.65 8.27 -9.89
C GLN A 12 1.42 8.16 -8.57
N LEU A 13 0.77 8.45 -7.45
CA LEU A 13 1.40 8.34 -6.12
C LEU A 13 1.83 6.90 -5.81
N VAL A 14 1.00 5.89 -6.14
CA VAL A 14 1.37 4.48 -5.98
C VAL A 14 2.61 4.13 -6.81
N ASN A 15 2.69 4.61 -8.05
CA ASN A 15 3.85 4.36 -8.92
C ASN A 15 5.13 4.96 -8.36
N GLU A 16 5.08 6.11 -7.69
CA GLU A 16 6.25 6.70 -7.02
C GLU A 16 6.78 5.80 -5.89
N PHE A 17 5.90 5.24 -5.06
CA PHE A 17 6.29 4.27 -4.03
C PHE A 17 6.92 3.01 -4.63
N VAL A 18 6.36 2.49 -5.73
CA VAL A 18 6.89 1.31 -6.42
C VAL A 18 8.24 1.62 -7.07
N ALA A 19 8.41 2.80 -7.66
CA ALA A 19 9.68 3.25 -8.24
C ALA A 19 10.77 3.35 -7.17
N LEU A 20 10.45 3.89 -5.99
CA LEU A 20 11.39 3.94 -4.86
C LEU A 20 11.82 2.54 -4.41
N ALA A 21 10.86 1.60 -4.29
CA ALA A 21 11.18 0.22 -3.96
C ALA A 21 12.06 -0.46 -5.02
N ASN A 22 11.76 -0.23 -6.31
CA ASN A 22 12.58 -0.75 -7.40
C ASN A 22 14.00 -0.19 -7.38
N LYS A 23 14.16 1.11 -7.09
CA LYS A 23 15.47 1.73 -6.94
C LYS A 23 16.30 1.04 -5.85
N MET A 24 15.72 0.82 -4.66
CA MET A 24 16.43 0.12 -3.58
C MET A 24 16.82 -1.32 -3.97
N LYS A 25 15.96 -2.02 -4.71
CA LYS A 25 16.27 -3.35 -5.26
C LYS A 25 17.42 -3.27 -6.28
N ASP A 26 17.42 -2.27 -7.16
CA ASP A 26 18.45 -2.07 -8.19
C ASP A 26 19.80 -1.64 -7.59
N GLU A 27 19.80 -1.02 -6.40
CA GLU A 27 20.99 -0.75 -5.59
C GLU A 27 21.60 -2.01 -4.93
N GLY A 28 20.98 -3.17 -5.11
CA GLY A 28 21.49 -4.47 -4.67
C GLY A 28 20.94 -4.94 -3.31
N HIS A 29 19.95 -4.24 -2.75
CA HIS A 29 19.29 -4.70 -1.52
C HIS A 29 18.42 -5.95 -1.77
N ASP A 30 18.41 -6.86 -0.80
CA ASP A 30 17.54 -8.03 -0.85
C ASP A 30 16.06 -7.63 -0.95
N ILE A 31 15.31 -8.26 -1.86
CA ILE A 31 13.92 -7.89 -2.13
C ILE A 31 13.00 -8.07 -0.91
N LYS A 32 13.28 -9.03 -0.03
CA LYS A 32 12.51 -9.23 1.21
C LYS A 32 12.81 -8.11 2.19
N LEU A 33 14.06 -7.65 2.26
CA LEU A 33 14.44 -6.49 3.06
C LEU A 33 13.76 -5.21 2.55
N VAL A 34 13.76 -4.95 1.24
CA VAL A 34 13.06 -3.81 0.64
C VAL A 34 11.56 -3.88 0.94
N SER A 35 10.94 -5.05 0.81
CA SER A 35 9.53 -5.25 1.15
C SER A 35 9.25 -4.99 2.63
N ALA A 36 10.11 -5.45 3.54
CA ALA A 36 9.98 -5.22 4.97
C ALA A 36 10.10 -3.72 5.32
N ALA A 37 11.06 -3.01 4.71
CA ALA A 37 11.24 -1.58 4.88
C ALA A 37 10.02 -0.77 4.40
N MET A 38 9.44 -1.13 3.25
CA MET A 38 8.23 -0.50 2.73
C MET A 38 7.03 -0.71 3.67
N MET A 39 6.85 -1.92 4.20
CA MET A 39 5.79 -2.20 5.18
C MET A 39 5.98 -1.35 6.44
N ALA A 40 7.20 -1.31 6.99
CA ALA A 40 7.50 -0.51 8.19
C ALA A 40 7.28 0.99 7.94
N GLY A 41 7.77 1.54 6.82
CA GLY A 41 7.55 2.94 6.45
C GLY A 41 6.06 3.28 6.30
N SER A 42 5.28 2.38 5.68
CA SER A 42 3.82 2.56 5.56
C SER A 42 3.10 2.57 6.91
N ALA A 43 3.51 1.69 7.84
CA ALA A 43 2.94 1.63 9.18
C ALA A 43 3.26 2.90 9.97
N ILE A 44 4.51 3.36 9.91
CA ILE A 44 4.96 4.62 10.52
C ILE A 44 4.13 5.80 10.00
N TYR A 45 3.95 5.92 8.67
CA TYR A 45 3.14 6.97 8.07
C TYR A 45 1.65 6.88 8.48
N ALA A 46 1.08 5.68 8.53
CA ALA A 46 -0.28 5.45 9.00
C ALA A 46 -0.46 5.86 10.47
N THR A 47 0.53 5.60 11.32
CA THR A 47 0.54 6.06 12.72
C THR A 47 0.57 7.58 12.81
N TYR A 48 1.45 8.26 12.06
CA TYR A 48 1.50 9.73 12.06
C TYR A 48 0.20 10.37 11.62
N THR A 49 -0.39 9.88 10.52
CA THR A 49 -1.64 10.44 9.96
C THR A 49 -2.87 10.20 10.84
N THR A 50 -2.86 9.14 11.66
CA THR A 50 -4.01 8.78 12.49
C THR A 50 -3.91 9.30 13.93
N SER A 51 -2.71 9.25 14.52
CA SER A 51 -2.49 9.57 15.94
C SER A 51 -1.92 10.98 16.19
N GLY A 52 -1.49 11.70 15.15
CA GLY A 52 -0.82 12.99 15.34
C GLY A 52 0.44 12.88 16.22
N ASN A 53 0.66 13.87 17.09
CA ASN A 53 1.88 14.00 17.90
C ASN A 53 2.04 12.95 19.02
N GLU A 54 1.03 12.11 19.30
CA GLU A 54 1.11 11.09 20.36
C GLU A 54 1.97 9.88 19.97
N GLY A 55 2.23 9.68 18.67
CA GLY A 55 3.29 8.78 18.18
C GLY A 55 3.00 7.28 18.23
N TYR A 56 1.82 6.83 18.68
CA TYR A 56 1.46 5.40 18.63
C TYR A 56 -0.05 5.16 18.38
N LEU A 57 -0.39 3.97 17.88
CA LEU A 57 -1.77 3.52 17.69
C LEU A 57 -2.18 2.60 18.85
N HIS A 58 -3.38 2.79 19.40
CA HIS A 58 -4.03 1.77 20.22
C HIS A 58 -4.38 0.53 19.37
N THR A 59 -4.63 -0.62 20.04
CA THR A 59 -4.98 -1.89 19.37
C THR A 59 -6.11 -1.76 18.35
N SER A 60 -7.14 -0.96 18.66
CA SER A 60 -8.24 -0.68 17.74
C SER A 60 -7.78 0.05 16.46
N GLY A 61 -6.82 0.97 16.58
CA GLY A 61 -6.20 1.67 15.47
C GLY A 61 -5.35 0.74 14.60
N ILE A 62 -4.55 -0.14 15.22
CA ILE A 62 -3.76 -1.16 14.52
C ILE A 62 -4.69 -2.05 13.67
N ASN A 63 -5.76 -2.56 14.28
CA ASN A 63 -6.73 -3.41 13.58
C ASN A 63 -7.40 -2.68 12.41
N LYS A 64 -7.77 -1.41 12.59
CA LYS A 64 -8.38 -0.61 11.53
C LYS A 64 -7.44 -0.41 10.34
N VAL A 65 -6.16 -0.09 10.58
CA VAL A 65 -5.15 0.06 9.52
C VAL A 65 -4.92 -1.27 8.80
N ALA A 66 -4.81 -2.37 9.54
CA ALA A 66 -4.64 -3.71 8.97
C ALA A 66 -5.84 -4.11 8.08
N ASP A 67 -7.06 -3.83 8.51
CA ASP A 67 -8.27 -4.11 7.74
C ASP A 67 -8.34 -3.28 6.45
N ILE A 68 -7.97 -2.00 6.53
CA ILE A 68 -7.89 -1.13 5.35
C ILE A 68 -6.85 -1.67 4.36
N TYR A 69 -5.67 -2.04 4.84
CA TYR A 69 -4.62 -2.62 4.01
C TYR A 69 -5.08 -3.91 3.33
N LYS A 70 -5.73 -4.82 4.08
CA LYS A 70 -6.30 -6.06 3.54
C LYS A 70 -7.30 -5.80 2.42
N LYS A 71 -8.18 -4.81 2.57
CA LYS A 71 -9.15 -4.41 1.53
C LYS A 71 -8.46 -3.88 0.27
N HIS A 72 -7.45 -3.02 0.43
CA HIS A 72 -6.68 -2.49 -0.71
C HIS A 72 -5.93 -3.61 -1.43
N LEU A 73 -5.31 -4.54 -0.69
CA LEU A 73 -4.64 -5.68 -1.28
C LEU A 73 -5.62 -6.56 -2.07
N ALA A 74 -6.78 -6.87 -1.52
CA ALA A 74 -7.82 -7.63 -2.22
C ALA A 74 -8.26 -6.93 -3.52
N TYR A 75 -8.52 -5.62 -3.48
CA TYR A 75 -8.86 -4.83 -4.66
C TYR A 75 -7.79 -4.89 -5.75
N VAL A 76 -6.51 -4.77 -5.38
CA VAL A 76 -5.40 -4.90 -6.34
C VAL A 76 -5.35 -6.30 -6.95
N GLN A 77 -5.55 -7.36 -6.15
CA GLN A 77 -5.57 -8.73 -6.68
C GLN A 77 -6.73 -8.95 -7.65
N ASP A 78 -7.92 -8.44 -7.32
CA ASP A 78 -9.09 -8.58 -8.18
C ASP A 78 -8.94 -7.80 -9.49
N THR A 79 -8.35 -6.60 -9.43
CA THR A 79 -8.01 -5.81 -10.62
C THR A 79 -7.02 -6.56 -11.51
N LYS A 80 -5.92 -7.09 -10.95
CA LYS A 80 -4.95 -7.89 -11.71
C LYS A 80 -5.55 -9.15 -12.33
N LYS A 81 -6.44 -9.85 -11.61
CA LYS A 81 -7.16 -11.02 -12.16
C LYS A 81 -8.03 -10.63 -13.35
N ALA A 82 -8.74 -9.50 -13.27
CA ALA A 82 -9.57 -8.99 -14.35
C ALA A 82 -8.72 -8.64 -15.59
N GLU A 83 -7.58 -7.96 -15.41
CA GLU A 83 -6.62 -7.64 -16.48
C GLU A 83 -6.07 -8.90 -17.16
N LEU A 84 -5.82 -9.96 -16.40
CA LEU A 84 -5.33 -11.26 -16.90
C LEU A 84 -6.44 -12.17 -17.45
N GLY A 85 -7.71 -11.73 -17.41
CA GLY A 85 -8.86 -12.54 -17.86
C GLY A 85 -9.15 -13.78 -17.00
N ILE A 86 -8.60 -13.85 -15.77
CA ILE A 86 -8.81 -14.97 -14.85
C ILE A 86 -10.20 -14.85 -14.23
N LYS A 87 -11.16 -15.66 -14.69
CA LYS A 87 -12.49 -15.75 -14.08
C LYS A 87 -12.40 -16.43 -12.71
N GLN A 88 -13.03 -15.83 -11.69
CA GLN A 88 -13.14 -16.46 -10.37
C GLN A 88 -13.84 -17.82 -10.53
N GLN A 89 -13.12 -18.91 -10.22
CA GLN A 89 -13.78 -20.18 -9.93
C GLN A 89 -14.53 -19.97 -8.62
N LYS A 90 -15.86 -19.99 -8.71
CA LYS A 90 -16.77 -20.01 -7.56
C LYS A 90 -16.62 -21.29 -6.78
#